data_AF-A0A956WGJ5-F1
#
_entry.id   AF-A0A956WGJ5-F1
#
_cell.length_a   1.000
_cell.length_b   1.000
_cell.length_c   1.000
_cell.angle_alpha   90.00
_cell.angle_beta   90.00
_cell.angle_gamma   90.00
#
_symmetry.space_group_name_H-M   'P 1'
#
loop_
_entity.id
_entity.type
_entity.pdbx_description
1 polymer ?
#
loop_
_entity_poly.entity_id
_entity_poly.type
_entity_poly.pdbx_seq_one_letter_code
_entity_poly.pdbx_strand_id
1 'polypeptide(L)'
;MQEPRSINQIRYGSNDALPERRTLRAGPLTAELEHADLRYVRVGDIEIVRRLYFAVRDRNWGTVEPVYTAFEVDDRGDSFRITIEAEHVDPSSGV
;
A
#
# COMPACT_ATOMS: atom_id res chain seq x y z
N MET A 1 26.25 13.39 22.11
CA MET A 1 25.75 12.01 22.22
C MET A 1 24.55 11.91 21.29
N GLN A 2 24.57 11.05 20.26
CA GLN A 2 23.39 10.87 19.40
C GLN A 2 22.38 9.98 20.14
N GLU A 3 21.10 10.33 20.07
CA GLU A 3 20.04 9.49 20.61
C GLU A 3 20.04 8.11 19.94
N PRO A 4 19.72 7.03 20.68
CA PRO A 4 19.64 5.71 20.12
C PRO A 4 18.55 5.67 19.04
N ARG A 5 18.85 5.03 17.91
CA ARG A 5 17.88 4.88 16.82
C ARG A 5 16.69 4.06 17.27
N SER A 6 15.50 4.49 16.90
CA SER A 6 14.27 3.74 17.12
C SER A 6 14.26 2.43 16.33
N ILE A 7 13.40 1.49 16.71
CA ILE A 7 13.22 0.24 15.97
C ILE A 7 12.74 0.49 14.52
N ASN A 8 11.92 1.53 14.31
CA ASN A 8 11.45 1.90 12.98
C ASN A 8 12.61 2.41 12.12
N GLN A 9 13.48 3.25 12.68
CA GLN A 9 14.67 3.73 11.96
C GLN A 9 15.60 2.59 11.56
N ILE A 10 15.71 1.55 12.40
CA ILE A 10 16.52 0.36 12.10
C ILE A 10 15.88 -0.51 11.01
N ARG A 11 14.56 -0.71 11.05
CA ARG A 11 13.86 -1.65 10.15
C ARG A 11 13.39 -1.04 8.83
N TYR A 12 13.08 0.26 8.82
CA TYR A 12 12.40 0.94 7.73
C TYR A 12 13.09 2.24 7.29
N GLY A 13 14.19 2.62 7.94
CA GLY A 13 14.99 3.79 7.55
C GLY A 13 14.41 5.15 7.95
N SER A 14 13.20 5.20 8.51
CA SER A 14 12.58 6.41 9.07
C SER A 14 11.97 6.14 10.45
N ASN A 15 11.63 7.21 11.18
CA ASN A 15 10.91 7.09 12.46
C ASN A 15 9.39 7.29 12.30
N ASP A 16 8.90 7.26 11.06
CA ASP A 16 7.49 7.51 10.79
C ASP A 16 6.63 6.36 11.33
N ALA A 17 5.35 6.66 11.53
CA ALA A 17 4.36 5.63 11.85
C ALA A 17 4.26 4.65 10.68
N LEU A 18 4.07 3.36 11.01
CA LEU A 18 3.79 2.36 9.99
C LEU A 18 2.38 2.56 9.44
N PRO A 19 2.16 2.29 8.14
CA PRO A 19 0.84 2.38 7.55
C PRO A 19 -0.10 1.35 8.19
N GLU A 20 -1.36 1.74 8.33
CA GLU A 20 -2.41 0.83 8.79
C GLU A 20 -2.64 -0.29 7.76
N ARG A 21 -2.93 -1.49 8.27
CA ARG A 21 -3.27 -2.65 7.47
C ARG A 21 -4.67 -3.13 7.82
N ARG A 22 -5.47 -3.39 6.80
CA ARG A 22 -6.80 -3.98 6.93
C ARG A 22 -6.84 -5.31 6.19
N THR A 23 -7.06 -6.40 6.92
CA THR A 23 -7.33 -7.70 6.30
C THR A 23 -8.70 -7.68 5.60
N LEU A 24 -8.73 -8.07 4.33
CA LEU A 24 -9.92 -8.26 3.52
C LEU A 24 -10.08 -9.73 3.13
N ARG A 25 -11.32 -10.16 2.89
CA ARG A 25 -11.67 -11.55 2.61
C ARG A 25 -12.59 -11.69 1.41
N ALA A 26 -12.28 -12.63 0.52
CA ALA A 26 -13.11 -13.02 -0.61
C ALA A 26 -13.19 -14.56 -0.68
N GLY A 27 -14.18 -15.16 -0.03
CA GLY A 27 -14.24 -16.60 0.19
C GLY A 27 -12.96 -17.13 0.87
N PRO A 28 -12.22 -18.08 0.25
CA PRO A 28 -10.98 -18.62 0.83
C PRO A 28 -9.77 -17.68 0.69
N LEU A 29 -9.91 -16.57 -0.03
CA LEU A 29 -8.85 -15.62 -0.30
C LEU A 29 -8.78 -14.56 0.80
N THR A 30 -7.57 -14.26 1.27
CA THR A 30 -7.28 -13.15 2.17
C THR A 30 -6.26 -12.21 1.56
N ALA A 31 -6.31 -10.92 1.90
CA ALA A 31 -5.33 -9.93 1.50
C ALA A 31 -5.22 -8.84 2.56
N GLU A 32 -4.06 -8.18 2.64
CA GLU A 32 -3.84 -7.02 3.52
C GLU A 32 -3.89 -5.74 2.67
N LEU A 33 -4.89 -4.90 2.88
CA LEU A 33 -4.96 -3.57 2.30
C LEU A 33 -4.07 -2.62 3.12
N GLU A 34 -3.06 -2.03 2.49
CA GLU A 34 -2.14 -1.04 3.07
C GLU A 34 -2.06 0.14 2.10
N HIS A 35 -2.59 1.31 2.47
CA HIS A 35 -2.94 2.36 1.51
C HIS A 35 -3.80 1.78 0.37
N ALA A 36 -3.42 1.94 -0.91
CA ALA A 36 -4.08 1.35 -2.07
C ALA A 36 -3.51 -0.02 -2.50
N ASP A 37 -2.57 -0.57 -1.74
CA ASP A 37 -1.93 -1.83 -2.09
C ASP A 37 -2.67 -3.01 -1.47
N LEU A 38 -3.00 -4.00 -2.30
CA LEU A 38 -3.37 -5.32 -1.82
C LEU A 38 -2.10 -6.16 -1.69
N ARG A 39 -1.66 -6.39 -0.45
CA ARG A 39 -0.46 -7.16 -0.12
C ARG A 39 -0.81 -8.56 0.35
N TYR A 40 0.12 -9.47 0.12
CA TYR A 40 0.11 -10.82 0.68
C TYR A 40 -1.20 -11.56 0.43
N VAL A 41 -1.66 -11.56 -0.82
CA VAL A 41 -2.88 -12.27 -1.20
C VAL A 41 -2.64 -13.78 -1.03
N ARG A 42 -3.45 -14.43 -0.20
CA ARG A 42 -3.33 -15.85 0.12
C ARG A 42 -4.59 -16.63 -0.16
N VAL A 43 -4.43 -17.92 -0.40
CA VAL A 43 -5.49 -18.92 -0.28
C VAL A 43 -5.08 -19.87 0.84
N GLY A 44 -5.79 -19.83 1.97
CA GLY A 44 -5.31 -20.45 3.21
C GLY A 44 -3.95 -19.85 3.62
N ASP A 45 -2.96 -20.72 3.85
CA ASP A 45 -1.60 -20.30 4.25
C ASP A 45 -0.65 -20.04 3.07
N ILE A 46 -1.10 -20.28 1.83
CA ILE A 46 -0.25 -20.15 0.64
C ILE A 46 -0.41 -18.74 0.08
N GLU A 47 0.67 -17.95 0.08
CA GLU A 47 0.74 -16.67 -0.62
C GLU A 47 0.81 -16.91 -2.13
N ILE A 48 -0.19 -16.38 -2.86
CA ILE A 48 -0.31 -16.52 -4.32
C ILE A 48 0.03 -15.23 -5.05
N VAL A 49 -0.16 -14.06 -4.43
CA VAL A 49 0.27 -12.76 -4.98
C VAL A 49 0.88 -11.91 -3.87
N ARG A 50 2.12 -11.49 -4.07
CA ARG A 50 2.85 -10.67 -3.08
C ARG A 50 2.22 -9.30 -2.89
N ARG A 51 1.87 -8.63 -4.00
CA ARG A 51 1.39 -7.25 -4.03
C ARG A 51 0.68 -6.96 -5.35
N LEU A 52 -0.51 -6.37 -5.28
CA LEU A 52 -1.19 -5.69 -6.37
C LEU A 52 -1.22 -4.21 -6.03
N TYR A 53 -0.70 -3.38 -6.93
CA TYR A 53 -0.51 -1.95 -6.72
C TYR A 53 -0.37 -1.24 -8.07
N PHE A 54 -0.63 0.07 -8.07
CA PHE A 54 -0.46 0.93 -9.23
C PHE A 54 0.76 1.81 -9.00
N ALA A 55 1.82 1.61 -9.78
CA ALA A 55 3.03 2.41 -9.68
C ALA A 55 3.17 3.33 -10.89
N VAL A 56 3.07 4.63 -10.67
CA VAL A 56 3.53 5.65 -11.63
C VAL A 56 4.98 5.96 -11.31
N ARG A 57 5.83 5.88 -12.33
CA ARG A 57 7.27 6.13 -12.20
C ARG A 57 7.69 7.33 -13.04
N ASP A 58 8.52 8.19 -12.47
CA ASP A 58 9.17 9.25 -13.21
C ASP A 58 10.31 8.71 -14.12
N ARG A 59 10.95 9.61 -14.87
CA ARG A 59 12.09 9.27 -15.75
C ARG A 59 13.32 8.71 -15.04
N ASN A 60 13.44 8.96 -13.73
CA ASN A 60 14.53 8.48 -12.88
C ASN A 60 14.15 7.19 -12.14
N TRP A 61 13.03 6.56 -12.52
CA TRP A 61 12.49 5.36 -11.88
C TRP A 61 12.04 5.59 -10.43
N GLY A 62 11.87 6.85 -10.01
CA GLY A 62 11.26 7.22 -8.73
C GLY A 62 9.78 6.90 -8.74
N THR A 63 9.23 6.46 -7.60
CA THR A 63 7.76 6.35 -7.45
C THR A 63 7.21 7.74 -7.24
N VAL A 64 6.30 8.16 -8.12
CA VAL A 64 5.49 9.36 -7.89
C VAL A 64 4.40 8.94 -6.90
N GLU A 65 4.38 9.54 -5.72
CA GLU A 65 3.39 9.18 -4.71
C GLU A 65 1.99 9.64 -5.15
N PRO A 66 0.95 8.80 -5.02
CA PRO A 66 -0.42 9.17 -5.35
C PRO A 66 -0.99 10.17 -4.34
N VAL A 67 -1.81 11.08 -4.82
CA VAL A 67 -2.79 11.83 -4.03
C VAL A 67 -4.15 11.20 -4.27
N TYR A 68 -4.69 10.48 -3.29
CA TYR A 68 -6.00 9.86 -3.40
C TYR A 68 -7.10 10.92 -3.35
N THR A 69 -7.91 10.99 -4.41
CA THR A 69 -9.08 11.89 -4.51
C THR A 69 -10.37 11.17 -4.13
N ALA A 70 -10.41 9.83 -4.27
CA ALA A 70 -11.44 8.98 -3.74
C ALA A 70 -10.84 7.64 -3.27
N PHE A 71 -11.36 7.11 -2.16
CA PHE A 71 -10.95 5.82 -1.62
C PHE A 71 -12.14 5.16 -0.93
N GLU A 72 -12.69 4.14 -1.56
CA GLU A 72 -13.84 3.40 -1.02
C GLU A 72 -13.51 1.93 -0.87
N VAL A 73 -13.88 1.37 0.29
CA VAL A 73 -13.77 -0.06 0.59
C VAL A 73 -15.14 -0.58 0.97
N ASP A 74 -15.75 -1.30 0.04
CA ASP A 74 -16.96 -2.08 0.30
C ASP A 74 -16.58 -3.50 0.70
N ASP A 75 -16.64 -3.80 1.99
CA ASP A 75 -16.29 -5.10 2.57
C ASP A 75 -17.55 -5.78 3.11
N ARG A 76 -17.88 -6.93 2.53
CA ARG A 76 -19.06 -7.72 2.85
C ARG A 76 -18.73 -8.94 3.69
N GLY A 77 -17.47 -9.10 4.12
CA GLY A 77 -16.98 -10.21 4.95
C GLY A 77 -16.58 -11.46 4.16
N ASP A 78 -17.28 -11.79 3.08
CA ASP A 78 -16.96 -12.91 2.17
C ASP A 78 -16.60 -12.46 0.74
N SER A 79 -16.65 -11.15 0.50
CA SER A 79 -16.30 -10.48 -0.73
C SER A 79 -15.95 -9.02 -0.42
N PHE A 80 -15.12 -8.41 -1.25
CA PHE A 80 -14.81 -6.99 -1.13
C PHE A 80 -14.65 -6.34 -2.51
N ARG A 81 -14.88 -5.03 -2.55
CA ARG A 81 -14.53 -4.16 -3.66
C ARG A 81 -13.79 -2.94 -3.12
N ILE A 82 -12.65 -2.66 -3.72
CA ILE A 82 -11.90 -1.43 -3.47
C ILE A 82 -12.01 -0.59 -4.73
N THR A 83 -12.44 0.66 -4.57
CA THR A 83 -12.45 1.66 -5.64
C THR A 83 -11.54 2.79 -5.22
N ILE A 84 -10.56 3.11 -6.07
CA ILE A 84 -9.57 4.15 -5.79
C ILE A 84 -9.51 5.08 -6.99
N GLU A 85 -9.52 6.38 -6.71
CA GLU A 85 -9.15 7.42 -7.64
C GLU A 85 -7.95 8.17 -7.07
N ALA A 86 -6.92 8.38 -7.91
CA ALA A 86 -5.69 9.02 -7.48
C ALA A 86 -5.08 9.84 -8.61
N GLU A 87 -4.54 10.99 -8.23
CA GLU A 87 -3.73 11.84 -9.09
C GLU A 87 -2.25 11.63 -8.77
N HIS A 88 -1.42 11.59 -9.82
CA HIS A 88 0.03 11.51 -9.67
C HIS A 88 0.63 12.75 -10.32
N VAL A 89 1.27 13.60 -9.52
CA VAL A 89 1.90 14.83 -9.97
C VAL A 89 3.36 14.77 -9.61
N ASP A 90 4.24 14.86 -10.61
CA ASP A 90 5.68 14.93 -10.40
C ASP A 90 6.17 16.37 -10.62
N PRO A 91 6.45 17.14 -9.56
CA PRO A 91 6.93 18.52 -9.68
C PRO A 91 8.25 18.62 -10.45
N SER A 92 9.04 17.54 -10.49
CA SER A 92 10.35 17.50 -11.15
C SER A 92 10.26 17.20 -12.65
N SER A 93 9.10 16.71 -13.13
CA SER A 93 8.87 16.38 -14.53
C SER A 93 8.41 17.57 -15.37
N GLY A 94 8.00 18.69 -14.74
CA GLY A 94 7.57 19.89 -15.46
C GLY A 94 6.24 19.73 -16.23
N VAL A 95 5.51 18.65 -15.97
CA VAL A 95 4.15 18.35 -16.46
C VAL A 95 3.30 17.89 -15.28
#